data_AF-A0A7J9FR95-F1
#
_entry.id   AF-A0A7J9FR95-F1
#
_cell.length_a   1.000
_cell.length_b   1.000
_cell.length_c   1.000
_cell.angle_alpha   90.00
_cell.angle_beta   90.00
_cell.angle_gamma   90.00
#
_symmetry.space_group_name_H-M   'P 1'
#
loop_
_entity.id
_entity.type
_entity.pdbx_description
1 polymer ?
#
loop_
_entity_poly.entity_id
_entity_poly.type
_entity_poly.pdbx_seq_one_letter_code
_entity_poly.pdbx_strand_id
1 'polypeptide(L)'
;MFPWLAQGHISRFLELAKKPTNRNLYVYFCSTAVNLDSIKPKISPNHSLSIQVIELKLPLLPQLPSYYQTTKGLPPHLMNTLVKAVDMSRDGFATILKTLDPDLFIYDLFQPWAPTLASSLNIPAILFYTASVAAASFTFHAWKNLKREEFPFPEFYINDCFMPIKSSRNVFGRTPPVSSSKERILLCLGHFGYHFG
;
A
#
# COMPACT_ATOMS: atom_id res chain seq x y z
N MET A 1 -1.26 5.57 9.95
CA MET A 1 -1.76 4.68 8.88
C MET A 1 -1.47 5.29 7.52
N PHE A 2 -0.99 4.52 6.55
CA PHE A 2 -0.73 4.99 5.18
C PHE A 2 -1.24 3.98 4.13
N PRO A 3 -2.47 4.13 3.62
CA PRO A 3 -3.00 3.31 2.53
C PRO A 3 -2.30 3.58 1.19
N TRP A 4 -2.36 2.61 0.28
CA TRP A 4 -2.08 2.87 -1.13
C TRP A 4 -3.07 3.91 -1.68
N LEU A 5 -2.62 4.73 -2.65
CA LEU A 5 -3.35 5.91 -3.16
C LEU A 5 -4.53 5.56 -4.09
N ALA A 6 -5.19 4.43 -3.82
CA ALA A 6 -6.35 3.93 -4.53
C ALA A 6 -7.59 3.93 -3.64
N GLN A 7 -8.74 4.30 -4.22
CA GLN A 7 -10.01 4.46 -3.48
C GLN A 7 -10.41 3.22 -2.67
N GLY A 8 -10.19 2.01 -3.22
CA GLY A 8 -10.52 0.76 -2.53
C GLY A 8 -9.68 0.54 -1.26
N HIS A 9 -8.39 0.87 -1.31
CA HIS A 9 -7.48 0.77 -0.18
C HIS A 9 -7.80 1.82 0.88
N ILE A 10 -7.90 3.08 0.45
CA ILE A 10 -8.24 4.23 1.31
C ILE A 10 -9.53 3.97 2.09
N SER A 11 -10.59 3.47 1.42
CA SER A 11 -11.87 3.21 2.08
C SER A 11 -11.75 2.15 3.18
N ARG A 12 -11.00 1.06 2.94
CA ARG A 12 -10.84 -0.02 3.92
C ARG A 12 -10.00 0.43 5.12
N PHE A 13 -8.93 1.20 4.87
CA PHE A 13 -8.15 1.82 5.93
C PHE A 13 -8.99 2.81 6.74
N LEU A 14 -9.87 3.58 6.11
CA LEU A 14 -10.72 4.53 6.81
C LEU A 14 -11.72 3.82 7.74
N GLU A 15 -12.31 2.71 7.29
CA GLU A 15 -13.17 1.89 8.16
C GLU A 15 -12.38 1.26 9.32
N LEU A 16 -11.14 0.84 9.07
CA LEU A 16 -10.25 0.40 10.14
C LEU A 16 -9.94 1.55 11.12
N ALA A 17 -9.69 2.77 10.64
CA ALA A 17 -9.38 3.94 11.46
C ALA A 17 -10.54 4.38 12.37
N LYS A 18 -11.79 4.06 12.00
CA LYS A 18 -12.99 4.38 12.80
C LYS A 18 -13.21 3.41 13.98
N LYS A 19 -12.73 2.17 13.92
CA LYS A 19 -12.94 1.19 15.01
C LYS A 19 -12.20 1.52 16.32
N PRO A 20 -10.95 2.03 16.28
CA PRO A 20 -10.18 2.39 17.46
C PRO A 20 -10.74 3.57 18.26
N THR A 21 -11.67 4.36 17.71
CA THR A 21 -12.12 5.62 18.34
C THR A 21 -12.84 5.41 19.67
N ASN A 22 -13.33 4.19 19.94
CA ASN A 22 -13.97 3.83 21.22
C ASN A 22 -12.98 3.30 22.26
N ARG A 23 -11.67 3.28 21.98
CA ARG A 23 -10.62 2.67 22.81
C ARG A 23 -9.48 3.65 23.15
N ASN A 24 -9.73 4.96 23.10
CA ASN A 24 -8.72 6.01 23.34
C ASN A 24 -7.48 5.92 22.42
N LEU A 25 -7.65 5.35 21.22
CA LEU A 25 -6.59 5.29 20.22
C LEU A 25 -6.73 6.47 19.26
N TYR A 26 -5.59 7.12 18.99
CA TYR A 26 -5.49 8.21 18.04
C TYR A 26 -4.90 7.73 16.71
N VAL A 27 -5.48 8.17 15.59
CA VAL A 27 -5.11 7.73 14.25
C VAL A 27 -4.66 8.91 13.40
N TYR A 28 -3.39 8.89 13.02
CA TYR A 28 -2.89 9.70 11.92
C TYR A 28 -3.16 9.00 10.59
N PHE A 29 -4.02 9.57 9.75
CA PHE A 29 -4.39 9.04 8.44
C PHE A 29 -3.67 9.80 7.33
N CYS A 30 -2.63 9.20 6.75
CA CYS A 30 -1.79 9.87 5.78
C CYS A 30 -2.23 9.61 4.33
N SER A 31 -2.33 10.66 3.50
CA SER A 31 -2.56 10.53 2.05
C SER A 31 -2.18 11.81 1.31
N THR A 32 -2.32 11.83 -0.02
CA THR A 32 -2.09 13.01 -0.85
C THR A 32 -3.26 14.00 -0.75
N ALA A 33 -3.01 15.29 -1.02
CA ALA A 33 -4.04 16.34 -0.94
C ALA A 33 -5.34 15.97 -1.70
N VAL A 34 -5.20 15.50 -2.95
CA VAL A 34 -6.33 15.09 -3.80
C VAL A 34 -7.18 13.97 -3.19
N ASN A 35 -6.55 13.02 -2.49
CA ASN A 35 -7.28 11.96 -1.79
C ASN A 35 -7.90 12.48 -0.50
N LEU A 36 -7.19 13.34 0.24
CA LEU A 36 -7.68 13.93 1.50
C LEU A 36 -8.95 14.75 1.28
N ASP A 37 -9.07 15.47 0.18
CA ASP A 37 -10.29 16.22 -0.17
C ASP A 37 -11.51 15.29 -0.31
N SER A 38 -11.30 14.04 -0.74
CA SER A 38 -12.35 13.01 -0.82
C SER A 38 -12.58 12.26 0.50
N ILE A 39 -11.65 12.34 1.46
CA ILE A 39 -11.69 11.62 2.74
C ILE A 39 -12.30 12.49 3.84
N LYS A 40 -11.90 13.76 3.93
CA LYS A 40 -12.33 14.70 4.98
C LYS A 40 -13.86 14.72 5.17
N PRO A 41 -14.70 14.77 4.11
CA PRO A 41 -16.17 14.76 4.29
C PRO A 41 -16.74 13.44 4.84
N LYS A 42 -15.97 12.34 4.79
CA LYS A 42 -16.39 11.01 5.26
C LYS A 42 -16.04 10.74 6.72
N ILE A 43 -15.31 11.65 7.36
CA ILE A 43 -14.98 11.59 8.78
C ILE A 43 -16.09 12.37 9.51
N SER A 44 -16.94 11.66 10.24
CA SER A 44 -17.98 12.31 11.06
C SER A 44 -17.34 13.10 12.20
N PRO A 45 -18.00 14.14 12.73
CA PRO A 45 -17.49 14.94 13.85
C PRO A 45 -17.02 14.11 15.05
N ASN A 46 -17.74 13.03 15.39
CA ASN A 46 -17.38 12.12 16.49
C ASN A 46 -16.03 11.42 16.28
N HIS A 47 -15.62 11.21 15.03
CA HIS A 47 -14.35 10.58 14.68
C HIS A 47 -13.24 11.62 14.45
N SER A 48 -13.57 12.88 14.19
CA SER A 48 -12.58 13.94 13.97
C SER A 48 -11.69 14.22 15.17
N LEU A 49 -12.15 13.88 16.39
CA LEU A 49 -11.35 13.97 17.61
C LEU A 49 -10.28 12.87 17.70
N SER A 50 -10.45 11.77 16.97
CA SER A 50 -9.58 10.59 17.06
C SER A 50 -8.83 10.31 15.75
N ILE A 51 -9.25 10.89 14.63
CA ILE A 51 -8.66 10.69 13.30
C ILE A 51 -8.17 12.04 12.77
N GLN A 52 -6.85 12.20 12.71
CA GLN A 52 -6.20 13.34 12.08
C GLN A 52 -5.70 12.99 10.70
N VAL A 53 -6.11 13.76 9.69
CA VAL A 53 -5.59 13.61 8.33
C VAL A 53 -4.24 14.31 8.19
N ILE A 54 -3.27 13.61 7.61
CA ILE A 54 -1.91 14.12 7.38
C ILE A 54 -1.62 14.12 5.89
N GLU A 55 -1.24 15.26 5.35
CA GLU A 55 -0.89 15.40 3.95
C GLU A 55 0.53 14.88 3.68
N LEU A 56 0.64 13.95 2.74
CA LEU A 56 1.90 13.56 2.12
C LEU A 56 2.08 14.33 0.81
N LYS A 57 3.13 15.14 0.75
CA LYS A 57 3.54 15.83 -0.47
C LYS A 57 4.33 14.86 -1.35
N LEU A 58 3.77 14.53 -2.51
CA LEU A 58 4.53 13.83 -3.54
C LEU A 58 5.37 14.84 -4.35
N PRO A 59 6.56 14.44 -4.84
CA PRO A 59 7.31 15.27 -5.75
C PRO A 59 6.52 15.54 -7.02
N LEU A 60 6.62 16.77 -7.52
CA LEU A 60 6.06 17.13 -8.83
C LEU A 60 6.92 16.48 -9.91
N LEU A 61 6.32 15.59 -10.70
CA LEU A 61 6.95 15.03 -11.89
C LEU A 61 6.26 15.66 -13.11
N PRO A 62 6.98 15.96 -14.21
CA PRO A 62 6.38 16.58 -15.40
C PRO A 62 5.16 15.83 -15.94
N GLN A 63 5.14 14.51 -15.78
CA GLN A 63 4.08 13.62 -16.24
C GLN A 63 3.01 13.34 -15.16
N LEU A 64 3.17 13.88 -13.94
CA LEU A 64 2.29 13.64 -12.80
C LEU A 64 1.87 14.96 -12.13
N PRO A 65 0.92 15.69 -12.72
CA PRO A 65 0.31 16.85 -12.08
C PRO A 65 -0.40 16.48 -10.77
N SER A 66 -0.68 17.49 -9.94
CA SER A 66 -1.24 17.32 -8.58
C SER A 66 -2.55 16.51 -8.55
N TYR A 67 -3.42 16.67 -9.55
CA TYR A 67 -4.69 15.94 -9.64
C TYR A 67 -4.53 14.45 -10.02
N TYR A 68 -3.35 14.03 -10.49
CA TYR A 68 -3.01 12.63 -10.77
C TYR A 68 -2.23 11.96 -9.63
N GLN A 69 -2.15 12.59 -8.45
CA GLN A 69 -1.60 11.98 -7.23
C GLN A 69 -2.57 11.00 -6.55
N THR A 70 -3.37 10.28 -7.34
CA THR A 70 -4.34 9.26 -6.96
C THR A 70 -4.52 8.31 -8.13
N THR A 71 -4.89 7.05 -7.90
CA THR A 71 -5.22 6.13 -9.01
C THR A 71 -6.56 6.46 -9.65
N LYS A 72 -7.42 7.26 -8.99
CA LYS A 72 -8.73 7.64 -9.51
C LYS A 72 -8.56 8.54 -10.73
N GLY A 73 -8.98 8.06 -11.90
CA GLY A 73 -8.85 8.81 -13.16
C GLY A 73 -7.42 8.87 -13.70
N LEU A 74 -6.47 8.10 -13.14
CA LEU A 74 -5.10 8.03 -13.62
C LEU A 74 -5.03 7.20 -14.92
N PRO A 75 -4.48 7.75 -16.02
CA PRO A 75 -4.18 6.97 -17.21
C PRO A 75 -3.28 5.76 -16.89
N PRO A 76 -3.55 4.54 -17.41
CA PRO A 76 -2.80 3.33 -17.04
C PRO A 76 -1.28 3.43 -17.23
N HIS A 77 -0.82 4.16 -18.25
CA HIS A 77 0.60 4.37 -18.53
C HIS A 77 1.32 5.22 -17.47
N LEU A 78 0.59 5.99 -16.65
CA LEU A 78 1.14 6.80 -15.57
C LEU A 78 1.21 6.09 -14.21
N MET A 79 0.73 4.84 -14.13
CA MET A 79 0.76 4.07 -12.87
C MET A 79 2.20 3.95 -12.32
N ASN A 80 3.18 3.65 -13.17
CA ASN A 80 4.57 3.55 -12.75
C ASN A 80 5.14 4.91 -12.32
N THR A 81 4.68 6.01 -12.93
CA THR A 81 5.05 7.37 -12.54
C THR A 81 4.51 7.71 -11.14
N LEU A 82 3.26 7.33 -10.84
CA LEU A 82 2.68 7.49 -9.50
C LEU A 82 3.44 6.65 -8.45
N VAL A 83 3.73 5.40 -8.77
CA VAL A 83 4.55 4.51 -7.91
C VAL A 83 5.91 5.14 -7.62
N LYS A 84 6.60 5.63 -8.65
CA LYS A 84 7.88 6.32 -8.49
C LYS A 84 7.77 7.56 -7.61
N ALA A 85 6.71 8.36 -7.76
CA ALA A 85 6.49 9.53 -6.91
C ALA A 85 6.28 9.15 -5.43
N VAL A 86 5.58 8.04 -5.15
CA VAL A 86 5.42 7.50 -3.79
C VAL A 86 6.74 6.97 -3.22
N ASP A 87 7.61 6.37 -4.03
CA ASP A 87 8.93 5.95 -3.56
C ASP A 87 9.83 7.13 -3.23
N MET A 88 9.80 8.16 -4.07
CA MET A 88 10.56 9.39 -3.86
C MET A 88 10.06 10.20 -2.66
N SER A 89 8.82 9.99 -2.20
CA SER A 89 8.29 10.66 -1.00
C SER A 89 8.69 9.98 0.32
N ARG A 90 9.48 8.90 0.27
CA ARG A 90 9.97 8.16 1.45
C ARG A 90 10.58 9.07 2.52
N ASP A 91 11.44 10.02 2.15
CA ASP A 91 12.12 10.88 3.13
C ASP A 91 11.19 11.95 3.72
N GLY A 92 10.25 12.44 2.92
CA GLY A 92 9.16 13.29 3.40
C GLY A 92 8.28 12.54 4.39
N PHE A 93 7.95 11.28 4.10
CA PHE A 93 7.22 10.41 5.00
C PHE A 93 8.03 10.06 6.27
N ALA A 94 9.35 9.88 6.16
CA ALA A 94 10.24 9.70 7.31
C ALA A 94 10.17 10.90 8.26
N THR A 95 10.10 12.10 7.71
CA THR A 95 9.94 13.33 8.50
C THR A 95 8.59 13.36 9.21
N ILE A 96 7.51 12.94 8.52
CA ILE A 96 6.19 12.79 9.13
C ILE A 96 6.24 11.80 10.31
N LEU A 97 6.81 10.61 10.11
CA LEU A 97 6.93 9.61 11.19
C LEU A 97 7.73 10.12 12.39
N LYS A 98 8.86 10.79 12.16
CA LYS A 98 9.68 11.36 13.24
C LYS A 98 8.96 12.45 14.03
N THR A 99 8.18 13.29 13.34
CA THR A 99 7.44 14.38 13.98
C THR A 99 6.24 13.87 14.77
N LEU A 100 5.55 12.85 14.23
CA LEU A 100 4.34 12.30 14.87
C LEU A 100 4.65 11.25 15.94
N ASP A 101 5.81 10.59 15.84
CA ASP A 101 6.28 9.53 16.74
C ASP A 101 5.20 8.51 17.15
N PRO A 102 4.55 7.82 16.18
CA PRO A 102 3.42 6.95 16.48
C PRO A 102 3.86 5.62 17.10
N ASP A 103 3.04 5.08 18.01
CA ASP A 103 3.26 3.75 18.63
C ASP A 103 3.23 2.58 17.63
N LEU A 104 2.50 2.76 16.52
CA LEU A 104 2.31 1.72 15.50
C LEU A 104 2.10 2.33 14.12
N PHE A 105 2.87 1.84 13.15
CA PHE A 105 2.67 2.16 11.74
C PHE A 105 1.93 1.05 10.98
N ILE A 106 0.71 1.33 10.57
CA ILE A 106 -0.05 0.45 9.66
C ILE A 106 0.14 0.92 8.22
N TYR A 107 0.70 0.06 7.37
CA TYR A 107 1.04 0.34 5.97
C TYR A 107 0.34 -0.61 5.01
N ASP A 108 0.34 -0.26 3.72
CA ASP A 108 -0.32 -1.03 2.67
C ASP A 108 0.66 -1.88 1.85
N LEU A 109 0.09 -2.83 1.11
CA LEU A 109 0.73 -3.45 -0.02
C LEU A 109 1.10 -2.35 -1.05
N PHE A 110 2.20 -2.51 -1.79
CA PHE A 110 2.79 -1.54 -2.75
C PHE A 110 3.81 -0.55 -2.18
N GLN A 111 4.08 -0.54 -0.88
CA GLN A 111 5.08 0.33 -0.24
C GLN A 111 6.20 -0.49 0.42
N PRO A 112 7.08 -1.16 -0.34
CA PRO A 112 8.09 -2.06 0.24
C PRO A 112 9.12 -1.36 1.12
N TRP A 113 9.29 -0.04 0.97
CA TRP A 113 10.15 0.77 1.83
C TRP A 113 9.53 1.09 3.20
N ALA A 114 8.23 0.90 3.38
CA ALA A 114 7.51 1.26 4.60
C ALA A 114 8.02 0.51 5.86
N PRO A 115 8.13 -0.83 5.88
CA PRO A 115 8.58 -1.55 7.07
C PRO A 115 10.04 -1.25 7.42
N THR A 116 10.91 -1.14 6.41
CA THR A 116 12.34 -0.84 6.63
C THR A 116 12.54 0.59 7.14
N LEU A 117 11.77 1.54 6.63
CA LEU A 117 11.78 2.91 7.14
C LEU A 117 11.32 2.95 8.61
N ALA A 118 10.20 2.32 8.95
CA ALA A 118 9.69 2.34 10.32
C ALA A 118 10.64 1.65 11.29
N SER A 119 11.22 0.51 10.89
CA SER A 119 12.26 -0.17 11.67
C SER A 119 13.48 0.72 11.93
N SER A 120 13.93 1.52 10.95
CA SER A 120 15.03 2.47 11.15
C SER A 120 14.72 3.60 12.15
N LEU A 121 13.44 3.79 12.48
CA LEU A 121 12.96 4.77 13.46
C LEU A 121 12.51 4.10 14.77
N ASN A 122 12.73 2.78 14.93
CA ASN A 122 12.24 1.97 16.04
C ASN A 122 10.71 1.98 16.21
N ILE A 123 9.97 2.19 15.12
CA ILE A 123 8.49 2.18 15.11
C ILE A 123 8.02 0.80 14.64
N PRO A 124 7.21 0.06 15.43
CA PRO A 124 6.58 -1.17 15.00
C PRO A 124 5.72 -0.94 13.75
N ALA A 125 5.77 -1.86 12.78
CA ALA A 125 5.02 -1.74 11.53
C ALA A 125 4.23 -3.01 11.19
N ILE A 126 2.98 -2.85 10.76
CA ILE A 126 2.10 -3.95 10.37
C ILE A 126 1.51 -3.69 8.97
N LEU A 127 1.63 -4.70 8.11
CA LEU A 127 0.96 -4.72 6.81
C LEU A 127 -0.55 -4.93 7.01
N PHE A 128 -1.37 -4.00 6.54
CA PHE A 128 -2.80 -4.21 6.42
C PHE A 128 -3.15 -4.61 4.99
N TYR A 129 -3.35 -5.91 4.79
CA TYR A 129 -3.75 -6.48 3.51
C TYR A 129 -5.24 -6.27 3.28
N THR A 130 -5.61 -5.47 2.28
CA THR A 130 -7.01 -5.03 2.07
C THR A 130 -7.89 -6.05 1.35
N ALA A 131 -7.31 -7.14 0.84
CA ALA A 131 -8.00 -8.24 0.18
C ALA A 131 -8.28 -9.44 1.13
N SER A 132 -9.01 -10.43 0.64
CA SER A 132 -9.42 -11.59 1.46
C SER A 132 -8.25 -12.51 1.82
N VAL A 133 -8.44 -13.33 2.86
CA VAL A 133 -7.47 -14.36 3.26
C VAL A 133 -7.22 -15.36 2.11
N ALA A 134 -8.25 -15.69 1.32
CA ALA A 134 -8.08 -16.56 0.15
C ALA A 134 -7.15 -15.92 -0.91
N ALA A 135 -7.35 -14.63 -1.22
CA ALA A 135 -6.48 -13.90 -2.14
C ALA A 135 -5.05 -13.74 -1.58
N ALA A 136 -4.91 -13.51 -0.28
CA ALA A 136 -3.62 -13.47 0.40
C ALA A 136 -2.91 -14.82 0.32
N SER A 137 -3.61 -15.92 0.63
CA SER A 137 -3.10 -17.30 0.55
C SER A 137 -2.63 -17.62 -0.87
N PHE A 138 -3.44 -17.32 -1.88
CA PHE A 138 -3.08 -17.52 -3.28
C PHE A 138 -1.84 -16.71 -3.67
N THR A 139 -1.78 -15.44 -3.28
CA THR A 139 -0.63 -14.56 -3.57
C THR A 139 0.64 -15.06 -2.88
N PHE A 140 0.54 -15.48 -1.61
CA PHE A 140 1.67 -15.99 -0.84
C PHE A 140 2.14 -17.37 -1.33
N HIS A 141 1.21 -18.22 -1.74
CA HIS A 141 1.51 -19.49 -2.38
C HIS A 141 2.24 -19.27 -3.72
N ALA A 142 1.72 -18.38 -4.57
CA ALA A 142 2.40 -18.00 -5.82
C ALA A 142 3.81 -17.42 -5.57
N TRP A 143 4.03 -16.77 -4.41
CA TRP A 143 5.36 -16.30 -4.00
C TRP A 143 6.29 -17.42 -3.52
N LYS A 144 5.82 -18.29 -2.61
CA LYS A 144 6.63 -19.36 -2.02
C LYS A 144 6.90 -20.50 -2.99
N ASN A 145 6.00 -20.75 -3.94
CA ASN A 145 6.12 -21.85 -4.89
C ASN A 145 7.08 -21.53 -6.04
N LEU A 146 8.37 -21.47 -5.70
CA LEU A 146 9.48 -21.54 -6.65
C LEU A 146 9.45 -22.83 -7.49
N LYS A 147 8.69 -23.86 -7.05
CA LYS A 147 8.59 -25.20 -7.65
C LYS A 147 7.38 -25.40 -8.58
N ARG A 148 6.56 -24.38 -8.86
CA ARG A 148 5.37 -24.47 -9.76
C ARG A 148 4.31 -25.48 -9.32
N GLU A 149 4.18 -25.75 -8.02
CA GLU A 149 3.07 -26.56 -7.51
C GLU A 149 1.75 -25.75 -7.62
N GLU A 150 0.66 -26.43 -7.97
CA GLU A 150 -0.67 -25.84 -8.10
C GLU A 150 -1.23 -25.41 -6.74
N PHE A 151 -2.08 -24.38 -6.72
CA PHE A 151 -2.72 -23.93 -5.49
C PHE A 151 -3.64 -25.03 -4.94
N PRO A 152 -3.55 -25.41 -3.65
CA PRO A 152 -4.23 -26.59 -3.10
C PRO A 152 -5.77 -26.49 -3.07
N PHE A 153 -6.34 -25.37 -3.53
CA PHE A 153 -7.78 -25.15 -3.63
C PHE A 153 -8.16 -24.83 -5.09
N PRO A 154 -8.47 -25.85 -5.92
CA PRO A 154 -8.73 -25.67 -7.34
C PRO A 154 -9.99 -24.85 -7.64
N GLU A 155 -10.93 -24.78 -6.69
CA GLU A 155 -12.14 -23.93 -6.78
C GLU A 155 -11.78 -22.44 -6.75
N PHE A 156 -10.61 -22.09 -6.19
CA PHE A 156 -10.09 -20.73 -6.17
C PHE A 156 -9.23 -20.48 -7.41
N TYR A 157 -9.88 -20.34 -8.57
CA TYR A 157 -9.23 -20.01 -9.83
C TYR A 157 -9.51 -18.54 -10.23
N ILE A 158 -8.47 -17.83 -10.66
CA ILE A 158 -8.62 -16.49 -11.24
C ILE A 158 -8.76 -16.66 -12.74
N ASN A 159 -9.93 -16.34 -13.29
CA ASN A 159 -10.17 -16.36 -14.74
C ASN A 159 -9.10 -15.54 -15.48
N ASP A 160 -8.57 -16.09 -16.58
CA ASP A 160 -7.51 -15.49 -17.42
C ASP A 160 -7.82 -14.07 -17.92
N CYS A 161 -9.09 -13.67 -17.92
CA CYS A 161 -9.51 -12.28 -18.20
C CYS A 161 -8.92 -11.24 -17.24
N PHE A 162 -8.62 -11.62 -15.99
CA PHE A 162 -8.09 -10.69 -14.99
C PHE A 162 -6.55 -10.66 -14.92
N MET A 163 -5.89 -11.62 -15.58
CA MET A 163 -4.43 -11.70 -15.69
C MET A 163 -4.09 -12.21 -17.10
N PRO A 164 -3.92 -11.33 -18.11
CA PRO A 164 -3.51 -11.80 -19.43
C PRO A 164 -2.17 -12.52 -19.32
N ILE A 165 -2.20 -13.84 -19.55
CA ILE A 165 -1.07 -14.80 -19.51
C ILE A 165 0.08 -14.40 -20.46
N LYS A 166 -0.09 -13.38 -21.30
CA LYS A 166 0.92 -12.97 -22.29
C LYS A 166 2.15 -12.25 -21.74
N SER A 167 2.22 -11.88 -20.45
CA SER A 167 3.40 -11.20 -19.87
C SER A 167 4.38 -12.10 -19.12
N SER A 168 4.07 -13.37 -18.84
CA SER A 168 4.87 -14.22 -17.95
C SER A 168 5.92 -15.11 -18.63
N ARG A 169 6.10 -15.01 -19.96
CA ARG A 169 7.03 -15.94 -20.66
C ARG A 169 8.49 -15.51 -20.72
N ASN A 170 8.88 -14.25 -20.53
CA ASN A 170 10.25 -13.81 -20.89
C ASN A 170 10.89 -12.68 -20.05
N VAL A 171 10.72 -12.64 -18.72
CA VAL A 171 11.46 -11.65 -17.88
C VAL A 171 12.03 -12.28 -16.61
N PHE A 172 12.72 -13.42 -16.74
CA PHE A 172 13.47 -14.03 -15.63
C PHE A 172 15.00 -13.86 -15.73
N GLY A 173 15.48 -12.83 -16.44
CA GLY A 173 16.92 -12.70 -16.71
C GLY A 173 17.47 -11.32 -17.01
N ARG A 174 16.84 -10.22 -16.60
CA ARG A 174 17.44 -8.87 -16.73
C ARG A 174 17.08 -7.99 -15.54
N THR A 175 18.07 -7.41 -14.86
CA THR A 175 17.93 -6.14 -14.14
C THR A 175 17.86 -5.01 -15.18
N PRO A 176 16.77 -4.19 -15.28
CA PRO A 176 16.73 -2.82 -14.70
C PRO A 176 15.27 -2.24 -14.51
N PRO A 177 15.04 -0.91 -14.46
CA PRO A 177 14.53 -0.11 -13.33
C PRO A 177 12.98 -0.09 -13.13
N VAL A 178 12.57 0.30 -11.91
CA VAL A 178 11.17 0.40 -11.41
C VAL A 178 10.43 -0.94 -11.44
N SER A 179 10.43 -1.61 -10.28
CA SER A 179 9.79 -2.90 -10.07
C SER A 179 8.30 -2.88 -10.41
N SER A 180 7.82 -3.87 -11.16
CA SER A 180 6.40 -4.02 -11.52
C SER A 180 5.51 -4.15 -10.28
N SER A 181 4.20 -3.85 -10.40
CA SER A 181 3.26 -3.98 -9.27
C SER A 181 3.31 -5.36 -8.61
N LYS A 182 3.58 -6.42 -9.39
CA LYS A 182 3.75 -7.79 -8.87
C LYS A 182 4.98 -7.91 -7.99
N GLU A 183 6.15 -7.45 -8.44
CA GLU A 183 7.39 -7.51 -7.65
C GLU A 183 7.28 -6.73 -6.34
N ARG A 184 6.57 -5.60 -6.34
CA ARG A 184 6.35 -4.80 -5.12
C ARG A 184 5.52 -5.52 -4.07
N ILE A 185 4.48 -6.25 -4.51
CA ILE A 185 3.67 -7.11 -3.64
C ILE A 185 4.57 -8.16 -2.99
N LEU A 186 5.44 -8.80 -3.79
CA LEU A 186 6.38 -9.81 -3.27
C LEU A 186 7.36 -9.24 -2.25
N LEU A 187 7.91 -8.04 -2.50
CA LEU A 187 8.79 -7.37 -1.53
C LEU A 187 8.07 -7.07 -0.21
N CYS A 188 6.82 -6.59 -0.26
CA CYS A 188 6.03 -6.34 0.95
C CYS A 188 5.75 -7.63 1.74
N LEU A 189 5.45 -8.74 1.05
CA LEU A 189 5.21 -10.05 1.66
C LEU A 189 6.48 -10.71 2.18
N GLY A 190 7.63 -10.48 1.52
CA GLY A 190 8.93 -10.94 1.96
C GLY A 190 9.28 -10.42 3.35
N HIS A 191 9.05 -9.14 3.62
CA HIS A 191 9.25 -8.54 4.94
C HIS A 191 8.30 -9.10 6.01
N PHE A 192 7.09 -9.53 5.64
CA PHE A 192 6.15 -10.17 6.56
C PHE A 192 6.61 -11.57 7.00
N GLY A 193 7.21 -12.34 6.08
CA GLY A 193 7.61 -13.72 6.32
C GLY A 193 8.79 -13.92 7.30
N TYR A 194 9.58 -12.89 7.58
CA TYR A 194 10.73 -12.98 8.51
C TYR A 194 10.34 -12.86 10.00
N HIS A 195 9.10 -12.46 10.32
CA HIS A 195 8.66 -12.29 11.70
C HIS A 195 7.82 -13.47 12.25
N PHE A 196 7.57 -14.50 11.44
CA PHE A 196 6.78 -15.69 11.82
C PHE A 196 7.46 -17.02 11.46
N GLY A 197 8.80 -17.04 11.41
CA GLY A 197 9.61 -18.25 11.19
C GLY A 197 10.36 -18.66 12.45
#